data_AF-A0A484KI76-F1
#
_entry.id   AF-A0A484KI76-F1
#
_cell.length_a   1.000
_cell.length_b   1.000
_cell.length_c   1.000
_cell.angle_alpha   90.00
_cell.angle_beta   90.00
_cell.angle_gamma   90.00
#
_symmetry.space_group_name_H-M   'P 1'
#
loop_
_entity.id
_entity.type
_entity.pdbx_description
1 polymer ?
#
loop_
_entity_poly.entity_id
_entity_poly.type
_entity_poly.pdbx_seq_one_letter_code
_entity_poly.pdbx_strand_id
1 'polypeptide(L)'
;MSERHHLPEEILIEILTRLPVRSLARFTAVSKSWFFFITSPAFASAHLRHSRCRGNSAGNLLFHRRFEISSKKEKYEILEESDHQTLTPISSPQICPPIACKVGYFRVVGCYNGVVCLSDDLYSDSYAMYLWNPWIQKFKTLPPPTIRPAWPFTSTLGFGVNPQCVDDLKVVRAVFGRNGECQGIPDVPPDVEIYSLRTGKWRRISAVGVNLYMINFIWSQTFAHGAVHWIGYKSLDNEMFKCSIAVFTLDNEVFSEIMLSDELASGVVGSSLNIMTFGESIVVAKYGEAIHGAYCELWMMKEYGVVESWCRLRRIELVEGMRRIVGFRENSDILFSTNEGELVSYCPDTEVINKLGIYGSIRSLYVGKYLESLVLLQEQSCVIDGLSEEMTSMSI
;
A
#
# COMPACT_ATOMS: atom_id res chain seq x y z
N MET A 1 52.46 23.19 -2.09
CA MET A 1 51.02 23.17 -1.77
C MET A 1 50.34 22.42 -2.90
N SER A 2 49.85 21.21 -2.66
CA SER A 2 49.13 20.45 -3.69
C SER A 2 47.73 21.06 -3.82
N GLU A 3 47.44 21.65 -4.97
CA GLU A 3 46.08 21.99 -5.37
C GLU A 3 45.27 20.68 -5.37
N ARG A 4 44.37 20.54 -4.40
CA ARG A 4 43.38 19.48 -4.45
C ARG A 4 42.40 19.88 -5.56
N HIS A 5 42.46 19.16 -6.68
CA HIS A 5 41.42 19.23 -7.70
C HIS A 5 40.10 18.75 -7.08
N HIS A 6 39.32 19.69 -6.58
CA HIS A 6 37.98 19.43 -6.10
C HIS A 6 37.05 19.39 -7.31
N LEU A 7 36.32 18.28 -7.47
CA LEU A 7 35.21 18.20 -8.42
C LEU A 7 34.22 19.34 -8.10
N PRO A 8 33.67 20.04 -9.10
CA PRO A 8 32.59 21.00 -8.89
C PRO A 8 31.42 20.35 -8.17
N GLU A 9 30.74 21.12 -7.31
CA GLU A 9 29.66 20.60 -6.47
C GLU A 9 28.55 19.99 -7.34
N GLU A 10 28.20 20.64 -8.45
CA GLU A 10 27.16 20.22 -9.39
C GLU A 10 27.43 18.82 -9.97
N ILE A 11 28.69 18.55 -10.32
CA ILE A 11 29.12 17.24 -10.86
C ILE A 11 29.02 16.17 -9.77
N LEU A 12 29.36 16.52 -8.52
CA LEU A 12 29.19 15.62 -7.40
C LEU A 12 27.72 15.26 -7.19
N ILE A 13 26.81 16.24 -7.21
CA ILE A 13 25.36 16.01 -7.10
C ILE A 13 24.88 15.04 -8.19
N GLU A 14 25.31 15.26 -9.44
CA GLU A 14 24.94 14.41 -10.56
C GLU A 14 25.47 12.97 -10.42
N ILE A 15 26.71 12.80 -9.94
CA ILE A 15 27.25 11.47 -9.66
C ILE A 15 26.44 10.78 -8.56
N LEU A 16 26.17 11.46 -7.45
CA LEU A 16 25.50 10.86 -6.30
C LEU A 16 24.04 10.54 -6.54
N THR A 17 23.33 11.37 -7.29
CA THR A 17 21.94 11.09 -7.68
C THR A 17 21.80 9.82 -8.53
N ARG A 18 22.89 9.36 -9.16
CA ARG A 18 22.93 8.12 -9.97
C ARG A 18 23.34 6.88 -9.18
N LEU A 19 23.79 7.02 -7.93
CA LEU A 19 24.26 5.87 -7.15
C LEU A 19 23.11 5.07 -6.52
N PRO A 20 23.29 3.75 -6.30
CA PRO A 20 22.35 2.94 -5.55
C PRO A 20 22.14 3.47 -4.12
N VAL A 21 20.93 3.29 -3.59
CA VAL A 21 20.56 3.78 -2.25
C VAL A 21 21.48 3.22 -1.16
N ARG A 22 21.88 1.94 -1.30
CA ARG A 22 22.80 1.29 -0.34
C ARG A 22 24.19 1.95 -0.30
N SER A 23 24.70 2.40 -1.45
CA SER A 23 25.97 3.12 -1.51
C SER A 23 25.84 4.50 -0.86
N LEU A 24 24.75 5.22 -1.13
CA LEU A 24 24.48 6.53 -0.54
C LEU A 24 24.33 6.44 0.99
N ALA A 25 23.59 5.44 1.49
CA ALA A 25 23.47 5.17 2.92
C ALA A 25 24.83 4.86 3.60
N ARG A 26 25.79 4.26 2.88
CA ARG A 26 27.16 4.08 3.39
C ARG A 26 27.96 5.38 3.37
N PHE A 27 27.75 6.22 2.35
CA PHE A 27 28.45 7.49 2.20
C PHE A 27 28.08 8.51 3.27
N THR A 28 26.90 8.39 3.89
CA THR A 28 26.55 9.23 5.04
C THR A 28 27.48 9.00 6.24
N ALA A 29 28.18 7.87 6.32
CA ALA A 29 29.16 7.59 7.38
C ALA A 29 30.56 8.14 7.07
N VAL A 30 30.82 8.62 5.85
CA VAL A 30 32.16 9.05 5.41
C VAL A 30 32.50 10.44 5.94
N SER A 31 31.56 11.39 5.92
CA SER A 31 31.77 12.74 6.46
C SER A 31 30.46 13.44 6.80
N LYS A 32 30.53 14.45 7.68
CA LYS A 32 29.37 15.28 8.05
C LYS A 32 28.77 16.02 6.85
N SER A 33 29.60 16.51 5.93
CA SER A 33 29.13 17.19 4.72
C SER A 33 28.28 16.25 3.86
N TRP A 34 28.78 15.04 3.62
CA TRP A 34 28.06 14.01 2.88
C TRP A 34 26.78 13.57 3.58
N PHE A 35 26.82 13.41 4.90
CA PHE A 35 25.64 13.15 5.71
C PHE A 35 24.56 14.21 5.50
N PHE A 36 24.88 15.50 5.69
CA PHE A 36 23.90 16.59 5.55
C PHE A 36 23.37 16.70 4.11
N PHE A 37 24.24 16.52 3.12
CA PHE A 37 23.87 16.58 1.72
C PHE A 37 22.91 15.44 1.31
N ILE A 38 23.30 14.17 1.56
CA ILE A 38 22.52 12.99 1.17
C ILE A 38 21.19 12.92 1.91
N THR A 39 21.18 13.36 3.18
CA THR A 39 19.96 13.35 3.99
C THR A 39 19.02 14.51 3.68
N SER A 40 19.46 15.51 2.90
CA SER A 40 18.62 16.67 2.58
C SER A 40 17.36 16.26 1.78
N PRO A 41 16.19 16.87 2.06
CA PRO A 41 14.96 16.61 1.29
C PRO A 41 15.12 16.85 -0.21
N ALA A 42 15.91 17.87 -0.58
CA ALA A 42 16.19 18.21 -1.98
C ALA A 42 16.94 17.09 -2.70
N PHE A 43 17.99 16.53 -2.08
CA PHE A 43 18.74 15.42 -2.66
C PHE A 43 17.89 14.15 -2.73
N ALA A 44 17.17 13.80 -1.64
CA ALA A 44 16.30 12.64 -1.62
C ALA A 44 15.23 12.71 -2.74
N SER A 45 14.63 13.88 -2.95
CA SER A 45 13.65 14.12 -4.03
C SER A 45 14.29 14.01 -5.42
N ALA A 46 15.49 14.57 -5.62
CA ALA A 46 16.21 14.49 -6.87
C ALA A 46 16.62 13.05 -7.22
N HIS A 47 17.14 12.31 -6.24
CA HIS A 47 17.51 10.88 -6.37
C HIS A 47 16.28 10.01 -6.68
N LEU A 48 15.17 10.24 -6.00
CA LEU A 48 13.92 9.52 -6.25
C LEU A 48 13.38 9.80 -7.66
N ARG A 49 13.39 11.06 -8.10
CA ARG A 49 12.99 11.43 -9.47
C ARG A 49 13.88 10.76 -10.51
N HIS A 50 15.20 10.78 -10.30
CA HIS A 50 16.15 10.11 -11.17
C HIS A 50 15.89 8.60 -11.24
N SER A 51 15.64 7.96 -10.10
CA SER A 51 15.32 6.53 -10.01
C SER A 51 14.06 6.15 -10.79
N ARG A 52 13.03 7.01 -10.78
CA ARG A 52 11.80 6.82 -11.59
C ARG A 52 12.04 6.96 -13.09
N CYS A 53 12.86 7.93 -13.51
CA CYS A 53 13.15 8.15 -14.93
C CYS A 53 14.01 7.03 -15.55
N ARG A 54 14.73 6.25 -14.74
CA ARG A 54 15.69 5.25 -15.24
C ARG A 54 15.05 3.98 -15.82
N GLY A 55 13.72 3.90 -15.83
CA GLY A 55 12.92 3.10 -16.77
C GLY A 55 13.02 1.57 -16.70
N ASN A 56 14.20 0.97 -16.77
CA ASN A 56 14.36 -0.43 -17.18
C ASN A 56 15.37 -1.27 -16.36
N SER A 57 15.93 -0.75 -15.26
CA SER A 57 16.91 -1.54 -14.45
C SER A 57 16.71 -1.45 -12.94
N ALA A 58 15.70 -0.71 -12.49
CA ALA A 58 15.32 -0.59 -11.08
C ALA A 58 13.85 -0.99 -10.83
N GLY A 59 13.16 -1.51 -11.86
CA GLY A 59 11.71 -1.75 -11.88
C GLY A 59 11.27 -3.09 -11.29
N ASN A 60 12.19 -4.05 -11.20
CA ASN A 60 11.93 -5.46 -10.96
C ASN A 60 11.80 -5.83 -9.47
N LEU A 61 11.63 -4.84 -8.58
CA LEU A 61 11.56 -5.10 -7.15
C LEU A 61 10.11 -5.17 -6.68
N LEU A 62 9.81 -6.22 -5.94
CA LEU A 62 8.53 -6.42 -5.27
C LEU A 62 8.75 -6.48 -3.76
N PHE A 63 7.98 -5.69 -3.02
CA PHE A 63 7.87 -5.85 -1.59
C PHE A 63 6.84 -6.93 -1.30
N HIS A 64 7.27 -7.94 -0.57
CA HIS A 64 6.46 -9.08 -0.20
C HIS A 64 6.35 -9.17 1.33
N ARG A 65 5.13 -9.37 1.82
CA ARG A 65 4.83 -9.58 3.23
C ARG A 65 3.91 -10.78 3.38
N ARG A 66 4.24 -11.67 4.32
CA ARG A 66 3.41 -12.82 4.69
C ARG A 66 3.44 -13.10 6.19
N PHE A 67 2.40 -13.74 6.70
CA PHE A 67 2.40 -14.32 8.05
C PHE A 67 2.58 -15.83 7.95
N GLU A 68 3.67 -16.35 8.48
CA GLU A 68 4.02 -17.76 8.42
C GLU A 68 3.39 -18.51 9.61
N ILE A 69 2.48 -19.44 9.33
CA ILE A 69 1.70 -20.14 10.37
C ILE A 69 2.61 -21.03 11.24
N SER A 70 3.59 -21.69 10.63
CA SER A 70 4.49 -22.63 11.33
C SER A 70 5.36 -21.94 12.38
N SER A 71 5.92 -20.76 12.05
CA SER A 71 6.75 -19.98 12.97
C SER A 71 5.96 -18.94 13.77
N LYS A 72 4.69 -18.70 13.44
CA LYS A 72 3.83 -17.63 13.98
C LYS A 72 4.49 -16.25 13.90
N LYS A 73 5.21 -15.99 12.80
CA LYS A 73 5.96 -14.74 12.58
C LYS A 73 5.61 -14.11 11.24
N GLU A 74 5.68 -12.79 11.22
CA GLU A 74 5.69 -12.04 9.97
C GLU A 74 7.05 -12.16 9.27
N LYS A 75 6.98 -12.27 7.95
CA LYS A 75 8.12 -12.37 7.04
C LYS A 75 7.99 -11.23 6.03
N TYR A 76 9.08 -10.51 5.84
CA TYR A 76 9.17 -9.39 4.90
C TYR A 76 10.39 -9.57 4.02
N GLU A 77 10.19 -9.44 2.72
CA GLU A 77 11.21 -9.70 1.72
C GLU A 77 11.07 -8.64 0.61
N ILE A 78 12.20 -8.17 0.09
CA ILE A 78 12.25 -7.55 -1.23
C ILE A 78 12.71 -8.63 -2.20
N LEU A 79 11.85 -8.89 -3.18
CA LEU A 79 12.02 -9.88 -4.22
C LEU A 79 12.48 -9.18 -5.50
N GLU A 80 13.46 -9.75 -6.19
CA GLU A 80 13.88 -9.32 -7.52
C GLU A 80 13.31 -10.28 -8.58
N GLU A 81 12.77 -9.70 -9.65
CA GLU A 81 12.33 -10.44 -10.84
C GLU A 81 13.52 -10.58 -11.81
N SER A 82 14.28 -11.67 -11.67
CA SER A 82 15.54 -11.89 -12.41
C SER A 82 15.37 -12.61 -13.76
N ASP A 83 14.30 -13.37 -13.99
CA ASP A 83 14.16 -14.21 -15.20
C ASP A 83 12.70 -14.53 -15.63
N HIS A 84 11.72 -13.70 -15.25
CA HIS A 84 10.28 -13.90 -15.50
C HIS A 84 9.68 -15.20 -14.90
N GLN A 85 10.48 -16.13 -14.39
CA GLN A 85 10.03 -17.42 -13.84
C GLN A 85 10.17 -17.47 -12.32
N THR A 86 11.19 -16.81 -11.77
CA THR A 86 11.49 -16.88 -10.34
C THR A 86 11.34 -15.52 -9.66
N LEU A 87 11.05 -15.58 -8.35
CA LEU A 87 11.13 -14.43 -7.44
C LEU A 87 12.24 -14.73 -6.45
N THR A 88 13.34 -14.00 -6.53
CA THR A 88 14.50 -14.24 -5.68
C THR A 88 14.58 -13.19 -4.56
N PRO A 89 14.63 -13.60 -3.28
CA PRO A 89 14.84 -12.65 -2.19
C PRO A 89 16.24 -12.04 -2.26
N ILE A 90 16.34 -10.73 -2.46
CA ILE A 90 17.62 -9.99 -2.43
C ILE A 90 17.98 -9.47 -1.03
N SER A 91 17.02 -9.55 -0.11
CA SER A 91 17.15 -9.05 1.26
C SER A 91 17.79 -10.08 2.17
N SER A 92 19.11 -10.01 2.34
CA SER A 92 19.84 -10.79 3.36
C SER A 92 20.59 -9.83 4.30
N PRO A 93 20.30 -9.80 5.62
CA PRO A 93 19.36 -10.63 6.38
C PRO A 93 17.88 -10.24 6.19
N GLN A 94 16.97 -11.10 6.68
CA GLN A 94 15.52 -10.87 6.69
C GLN A 94 15.21 -9.48 7.25
N ILE A 95 14.49 -8.66 6.48
CA ILE A 95 14.10 -7.33 6.94
C ILE A 95 12.95 -7.49 7.93
N CYS A 96 13.03 -6.82 9.06
CA CYS A 96 11.96 -6.80 10.05
C CYS A 96 11.74 -5.35 10.50
N PRO A 97 10.49 -4.90 10.64
CA PRO A 97 10.25 -3.68 11.38
C PRO A 97 10.76 -3.86 12.83
N PRO A 98 11.25 -2.79 13.49
CA PRO A 98 11.76 -2.86 14.87
C PRO A 98 10.66 -3.06 15.92
N ILE A 99 9.45 -3.44 15.49
CA ILE A 99 8.27 -3.64 16.33
C ILE A 99 7.52 -4.90 15.86
N ALA A 100 6.78 -5.51 16.78
CA ALA A 100 5.90 -6.63 16.47
C ALA A 100 4.43 -6.16 16.45
N CYS A 101 3.62 -6.77 15.60
CA CYS A 101 2.17 -6.58 15.63
C CYS A 101 1.61 -7.12 16.95
N LYS A 102 0.66 -6.39 17.58
CA LYS A 102 0.06 -6.83 18.84
C LYS A 102 -0.72 -8.13 18.68
N VAL A 103 -1.50 -8.25 17.61
CA VAL A 103 -2.36 -9.40 17.34
C VAL A 103 -2.23 -9.82 15.88
N GLY A 104 -1.59 -10.96 15.64
CA GLY A 104 -1.44 -11.54 14.30
C GLY A 104 -0.36 -10.84 13.49
N TYR A 105 -0.77 -9.98 12.55
CA TYR A 105 0.12 -9.34 11.56
C TYR A 105 -0.35 -7.95 11.18
N PHE A 106 0.56 -7.10 10.71
CA PHE A 106 0.22 -5.75 10.27
C PHE A 106 -0.57 -5.78 8.96
N ARG A 107 -1.52 -4.86 8.82
CA ARG A 107 -2.06 -4.49 7.51
C ARG A 107 -1.04 -3.65 6.78
N VAL A 108 -0.73 -4.03 5.54
CA VAL A 108 -0.05 -3.14 4.60
C VAL A 108 -1.10 -2.25 3.96
N VAL A 109 -1.10 -0.96 4.30
CA VAL A 109 -2.00 0.03 3.69
C VAL A 109 -1.57 0.29 2.25
N GLY A 110 -0.28 0.46 2.02
CA GLY A 110 0.30 0.62 0.69
C GLY A 110 1.82 0.69 0.73
N CYS A 111 2.43 0.61 -0.45
CA CYS A 111 3.86 0.78 -0.66
C CYS A 111 4.07 1.85 -1.73
N TYR A 112 4.84 2.90 -1.40
CA TYR A 112 5.12 3.98 -2.32
C TYR A 112 6.45 4.66 -1.97
N ASN A 113 7.24 5.04 -2.99
CA ASN A 113 8.56 5.66 -2.80
C ASN A 113 9.48 4.89 -1.85
N GLY A 114 9.46 3.56 -1.89
CA GLY A 114 10.27 2.72 -1.00
C GLY A 114 9.83 2.71 0.47
N VAL A 115 8.70 3.34 0.78
CA VAL A 115 8.12 3.35 2.12
C VAL A 115 6.84 2.51 2.11
N VAL A 116 6.72 1.67 3.13
CA VAL A 116 5.56 0.85 3.41
C VAL A 116 4.81 1.47 4.58
N CYS A 117 3.51 1.72 4.39
CA CYS A 117 2.62 2.14 5.46
C CYS A 117 1.99 0.90 6.11
N LEU A 118 2.28 0.68 7.38
CA LEU A 118 1.78 -0.44 8.18
C LEU A 118 0.73 0.07 9.19
N SER A 119 -0.28 -0.75 9.46
CA SER A 119 -1.32 -0.48 10.45
C SER A 119 -1.60 -1.73 11.29
N ASP A 120 -1.76 -1.54 12.60
CA ASP A 120 -2.13 -2.58 13.58
C ASP A 120 -3.64 -2.50 13.87
N ASP A 121 -4.48 -2.58 12.84
CA ASP A 121 -5.94 -2.39 12.91
C ASP A 121 -6.75 -3.66 12.58
N LEU A 122 -6.09 -4.79 12.31
CA LEU A 122 -6.77 -5.99 11.78
C LEU A 122 -7.48 -6.81 12.85
N TYR A 123 -6.81 -7.01 13.98
CA TYR A 123 -7.21 -7.95 15.02
C TYR A 123 -7.06 -7.35 16.42
N SER A 124 -6.83 -6.03 16.50
CA SER A 124 -6.63 -5.32 17.75
C SER A 124 -7.40 -4.00 17.73
N ASP A 125 -7.75 -3.47 18.91
CA ASP A 125 -8.34 -2.13 19.06
C ASP A 125 -7.28 -1.01 18.93
N SER A 126 -6.09 -1.36 18.44
CA SER A 126 -5.00 -0.42 18.20
C SER A 126 -5.26 0.37 16.91
N TYR A 127 -4.88 1.64 16.91
CA TYR A 127 -4.85 2.49 15.72
C TYR A 127 -3.42 2.91 15.39
N ALA A 128 -2.46 2.13 15.84
CA ALA A 128 -1.05 2.42 15.65
C ALA A 128 -0.71 2.21 14.18
N MET A 129 -0.09 3.25 13.60
CA MET A 129 0.33 3.28 12.21
C MET A 129 1.81 3.60 12.14
N TYR A 130 2.45 3.11 11.09
CA TYR A 130 3.88 3.19 10.96
C TYR A 130 4.28 3.42 9.51
N LEU A 131 5.32 4.22 9.32
CA LEU A 131 6.01 4.35 8.04
C LEU A 131 7.35 3.66 8.16
N TRP A 132 7.61 2.74 7.26
CA TRP A 132 8.81 1.91 7.29
C TRP A 132 9.47 1.92 5.91
N ASN A 133 10.76 2.20 5.86
CA ASN A 133 11.58 1.96 4.68
C ASN A 133 12.37 0.65 4.92
N PRO A 134 11.94 -0.48 4.32
CA PRO A 134 12.60 -1.76 4.51
C PRO A 134 14.07 -1.74 4.08
N TRP A 135 14.41 -1.02 3.01
CA TRP A 135 15.75 -1.07 2.41
C TRP A 135 16.84 -0.48 3.30
N ILE A 136 16.55 0.67 3.95
CA ILE A 136 17.47 1.32 4.89
C ILE A 136 17.14 1.01 6.35
N GLN A 137 16.13 0.15 6.60
CA GLN A 137 15.62 -0.23 7.92
C GLN A 137 15.29 0.96 8.83
N LYS A 138 14.80 2.05 8.24
CA LYS A 138 14.34 3.23 8.96
C LYS A 138 12.85 3.18 9.17
N PHE A 139 12.43 3.63 10.34
CA PHE A 139 11.09 3.40 10.83
C PHE A 139 10.59 4.62 11.59
N LYS A 140 9.32 4.98 11.40
CA LYS A 140 8.66 6.08 12.07
C LYS A 140 7.30 5.64 12.58
N THR A 141 7.10 5.74 13.89
CA THR A 141 5.79 5.57 14.54
C THR A 141 4.99 6.85 14.37
N LEU A 142 3.76 6.73 13.88
CA LEU A 142 2.87 7.88 13.75
C LEU A 142 2.29 8.24 15.12
N PRO A 143 2.09 9.53 15.40
CA PRO A 143 1.35 9.93 16.59
C PRO A 143 -0.06 9.33 16.52
N PRO A 144 -0.71 9.10 17.67
CA PRO A 144 -2.07 8.58 17.67
C PRO A 144 -3.02 9.50 16.86
N PRO A 145 -3.98 8.94 16.10
CA PRO A 145 -4.93 9.74 15.33
C PRO A 145 -5.79 10.66 16.22
N THR A 146 -6.25 11.80 15.69
CA THR A 146 -7.03 12.79 16.45
C THR A 146 -8.51 12.43 16.57
N ILE A 147 -9.04 11.64 15.65
CA ILE A 147 -10.42 11.17 15.71
C ILE A 147 -10.46 9.88 16.55
N ARG A 148 -11.18 9.96 17.67
CA ARG A 148 -11.46 8.84 18.58
C ARG A 148 -12.94 8.46 18.47
N PRO A 149 -13.30 7.59 17.52
CA PRO A 149 -14.69 7.20 17.35
C PRO A 149 -15.17 6.37 18.55
N ALA A 150 -16.42 6.57 18.94
CA ALA A 150 -17.11 5.64 19.82
C ALA A 150 -17.45 4.36 19.03
N TRP A 151 -17.35 3.20 19.68
CA TRP A 151 -17.81 1.94 19.08
C TRP A 151 -19.36 1.90 19.01
N PRO A 152 -19.94 1.31 17.95
CA PRO A 152 -19.28 0.69 16.81
C PRO A 152 -18.89 1.69 15.70
N PHE A 153 -17.76 1.46 15.03
CA PHE A 153 -17.34 2.25 13.86
C PHE A 153 -16.55 1.39 12.88
N THR A 154 -16.34 1.90 11.66
CA THR A 154 -15.37 1.37 10.70
C THR A 154 -14.43 2.48 10.25
N SER A 155 -13.22 2.13 9.81
CA SER A 155 -12.32 3.10 9.19
C SER A 155 -11.60 2.54 7.97
N THR A 156 -11.36 3.39 6.99
CA THR A 156 -10.46 3.09 5.88
C THR A 156 -9.18 3.90 6.00
N LEU A 157 -8.12 3.35 5.40
CA LEU A 157 -6.81 3.99 5.31
C LEU A 157 -6.42 4.13 3.85
N GLY A 158 -5.79 5.25 3.53
CA GLY A 158 -5.16 5.55 2.26
C GLY A 158 -3.72 5.96 2.47
N PHE A 159 -2.86 5.63 1.52
CA PHE A 159 -1.45 5.99 1.60
C PHE A 159 -0.93 6.41 0.23
N GLY A 160 -0.23 7.55 0.20
CA GLY A 160 0.33 8.09 -1.03
C GLY A 160 1.16 9.34 -0.77
N VAL A 161 1.40 10.10 -1.84
CA VAL A 161 2.16 11.35 -1.78
C VAL A 161 1.47 12.45 -2.58
N ASN A 162 1.66 13.71 -2.19
CA ASN A 162 1.37 14.81 -3.11
C ASN A 162 2.41 14.79 -4.25
N PRO A 163 2.01 14.67 -5.54
CA PRO A 163 2.97 14.69 -6.66
C PRO A 163 3.84 15.95 -6.73
N GLN A 164 3.34 17.08 -6.22
CA GLN A 164 4.09 18.34 -6.15
C GLN A 164 5.09 18.39 -4.98
N CYS A 165 4.96 17.48 -4.00
CA CYS A 165 5.77 17.43 -2.78
C CYS A 165 6.10 15.96 -2.46
N VAL A 166 6.98 15.35 -3.26
CA VAL A 166 7.26 13.90 -3.25
C VAL A 166 7.90 13.37 -1.97
N ASP A 167 8.37 14.26 -1.10
CA ASP A 167 8.91 14.00 0.23
C ASP A 167 7.85 14.01 1.34
N ASP A 168 6.67 14.58 1.09
CA ASP A 168 5.56 14.65 2.05
C ASP A 168 4.59 13.47 1.89
N LEU A 169 5.00 12.31 2.41
CA LEU A 169 4.14 11.13 2.49
C LEU A 169 2.92 11.44 3.37
N LYS A 170 1.74 11.07 2.87
CA LYS A 170 0.46 11.30 3.55
C LYS A 170 -0.27 9.99 3.84
N VAL A 171 -0.85 9.90 5.03
CA VAL A 171 -1.80 8.84 5.39
C VAL A 171 -3.16 9.48 5.60
N VAL A 172 -4.16 9.00 4.88
CA VAL A 172 -5.54 9.46 4.97
C VAL A 172 -6.32 8.43 5.77
N ARG A 173 -7.09 8.89 6.76
CA ARG A 173 -7.99 8.05 7.54
C ARG A 173 -9.39 8.63 7.46
N ALA A 174 -10.34 7.83 6.97
CA ALA A 174 -11.75 8.16 7.00
C ALA A 174 -12.48 7.21 7.95
N VAL A 175 -13.27 7.77 8.86
CA VAL A 175 -13.93 7.07 9.97
C VAL A 175 -15.44 7.21 9.81
N PHE A 176 -16.12 6.07 9.81
CA PHE A 176 -17.57 5.97 9.66
C PHE A 176 -18.16 5.46 10.98
N GLY A 177 -18.89 6.31 11.70
CA GLY A 177 -19.62 5.90 12.90
C GLY A 177 -20.80 5.01 12.54
N ARG A 178 -21.10 4.01 13.38
CA ARG A 178 -22.35 3.23 13.27
C ARG A 178 -23.27 3.61 14.42
N ASN A 179 -24.46 4.12 14.10
CA ASN A 179 -25.51 4.25 15.10
C ASN A 179 -25.96 2.83 15.49
N GLY A 180 -26.27 2.61 16.77
CA GLY A 180 -26.53 1.27 17.37
C GLY A 180 -27.70 0.46 16.79
N GLU A 181 -28.37 0.97 15.75
CA GLU A 181 -29.32 0.22 14.94
C GLU A 181 -28.55 -0.52 13.84
N CYS A 182 -28.14 -1.74 14.17
CA CYS A 182 -27.58 -2.69 13.23
C CYS A 182 -28.54 -2.88 12.04
N GLN A 183 -28.27 -2.20 10.91
CA GLN A 183 -28.50 -2.64 9.51
C GLN A 183 -28.42 -1.50 8.48
N GLY A 184 -28.25 -0.24 8.89
CA GLY A 184 -28.11 0.90 7.98
C GLY A 184 -26.68 1.23 7.56
N ILE A 185 -26.53 1.64 6.29
CA ILE A 185 -25.39 2.43 5.81
C ILE A 185 -25.41 3.78 6.59
N PRO A 186 -24.28 4.30 7.11
CA PRO A 186 -24.32 5.55 7.85
C PRO A 186 -24.78 6.70 6.97
N ASP A 187 -25.85 7.40 7.35
CA ASP A 187 -26.41 8.54 6.59
C ASP A 187 -25.53 9.82 6.65
N VAL A 188 -24.44 9.77 7.42
CA VAL A 188 -23.56 10.91 7.68
C VAL A 188 -22.22 10.70 6.96
N PRO A 189 -21.65 11.75 6.32
CA PRO A 189 -20.30 11.68 5.78
C PRO A 189 -19.27 11.24 6.83
N PRO A 190 -18.17 10.57 6.43
CA PRO A 190 -17.13 10.18 7.36
C PRO A 190 -16.41 11.39 7.97
N ASP A 191 -15.92 11.22 9.19
CA ASP A 191 -14.88 12.10 9.71
C ASP A 191 -13.54 11.74 9.05
N VAL A 192 -12.83 12.74 8.52
CA VAL A 192 -11.58 12.52 7.79
C VAL A 192 -10.43 13.27 8.44
N GLU A 193 -9.30 12.59 8.58
CA GLU A 193 -8.03 13.17 9.04
C GLU A 193 -6.86 12.70 8.18
N ILE A 194 -5.83 13.55 8.10
CA ILE A 194 -4.65 13.33 7.28
C ILE A 194 -3.42 13.55 8.13
N TYR A 195 -2.54 12.56 8.12
CA TYR A 195 -1.17 12.68 8.59
C TYR A 195 -0.28 13.18 7.45
N SER A 196 0.60 14.13 7.75
CA SER A 196 1.68 14.57 6.86
C SER A 196 3.02 14.24 7.51
N LEU A 197 3.90 13.54 6.77
CA LEU A 197 5.25 13.25 7.23
C LEU A 197 6.03 14.54 7.52
N ARG A 198 5.87 15.55 6.67
CA ARG A 198 6.56 16.84 6.80
C ARG A 198 6.18 17.60 8.06
N THR A 199 4.90 17.60 8.45
CA THR A 199 4.46 18.27 9.68
C THR A 199 4.57 17.36 10.90
N GLY A 200 4.65 16.04 10.69
CA GLY A 200 4.63 15.03 11.74
C GLY A 200 3.31 14.97 12.51
N LYS A 201 2.22 15.52 11.97
CA LYS A 201 0.94 15.69 12.68
C LYS A 201 -0.24 15.24 11.84
N TRP A 202 -1.27 14.77 12.55
CA TRP A 202 -2.62 14.62 12.03
C TRP A 202 -3.34 15.97 12.01
N ARG A 203 -4.16 16.19 10.99
CA ARG A 203 -5.15 17.27 10.96
C ARG A 203 -6.47 16.76 10.40
N ARG A 204 -7.58 17.27 10.92
CA ARG A 204 -8.91 16.99 10.37
C ARG A 204 -9.14 17.80 9.11
N ILE A 205 -9.88 17.23 8.17
CA ILE A 205 -10.37 17.92 6.99
C ILE A 205 -11.87 17.74 6.86
N SER A 206 -12.51 18.62 6.11
CA SER A 206 -13.92 18.46 5.80
C SER A 206 -14.11 17.40 4.73
N ALA A 207 -15.09 16.52 4.91
CA ALA A 207 -15.47 15.49 3.94
C ALA A 207 -16.46 16.02 2.88
N VAL A 208 -16.40 17.31 2.52
CA VAL A 208 -17.28 17.89 1.49
C VAL A 208 -17.10 17.11 0.18
N GLY A 209 -18.21 16.65 -0.40
CA GLY A 209 -18.21 15.89 -1.65
C GLY A 209 -18.04 14.38 -1.48
N VAL A 210 -17.87 13.87 -0.26
CA VAL A 210 -17.93 12.42 -0.02
C VAL A 210 -19.39 11.96 -0.09
N ASN A 211 -19.79 11.43 -1.26
CA ASN A 211 -21.12 10.85 -1.48
C ASN A 211 -21.16 9.33 -1.24
N LEU A 212 -20.15 8.78 -0.58
CA LEU A 212 -19.97 7.35 -0.37
C LEU A 212 -19.92 7.02 1.10
N TYR A 213 -20.66 6.00 1.49
CA TYR A 213 -21.03 5.80 2.87
C TYR A 213 -20.28 4.62 3.53
N MET A 214 -19.73 3.70 2.74
CA MET A 214 -18.97 2.56 3.25
C MET A 214 -17.91 2.11 2.25
N ILE A 215 -16.73 1.77 2.76
CA ILE A 215 -15.67 1.06 2.04
C ILE A 215 -15.54 -0.31 2.73
N ASN A 216 -15.88 -1.38 2.00
CA ASN A 216 -16.13 -2.71 2.58
C ASN A 216 -14.86 -3.38 3.13
N PHE A 217 -15.07 -4.42 3.96
CA PHE A 217 -14.12 -5.17 4.82
C PHE A 217 -12.85 -5.75 4.14
N ILE A 218 -12.66 -5.56 2.83
CA ILE A 218 -11.50 -6.00 2.06
C ILE A 218 -10.78 -4.77 1.50
N TRP A 219 -10.38 -3.89 2.44
CA TRP A 219 -9.16 -3.06 2.58
C TRP A 219 -8.33 -2.62 1.36
N SER A 220 -8.80 -2.78 0.14
CA SER A 220 -8.09 -2.42 -1.08
C SER A 220 -8.16 -0.92 -1.28
N GLN A 221 -6.98 -0.33 -1.24
CA GLN A 221 -6.73 1.01 -1.71
C GLN A 221 -5.68 0.90 -2.81
N THR A 222 -5.69 1.85 -3.73
CA THR A 222 -4.54 2.05 -4.61
C THR A 222 -4.22 3.53 -4.77
N PHE A 223 -2.95 3.83 -5.00
CA PHE A 223 -2.48 5.18 -5.25
C PHE A 223 -2.03 5.29 -6.70
N ALA A 224 -2.70 6.15 -7.47
CA ALA A 224 -2.43 6.41 -8.87
C ALA A 224 -2.79 7.86 -9.18
N HIS A 225 -2.17 8.46 -10.19
CA HIS A 225 -2.53 9.82 -10.65
C HIS A 225 -2.60 10.89 -9.53
N GLY A 226 -1.78 10.77 -8.48
CA GLY A 226 -1.76 11.73 -7.37
C GLY A 226 -2.93 11.59 -6.38
N ALA A 227 -3.75 10.56 -6.51
CA ALA A 227 -4.91 10.32 -5.67
C ALA A 227 -4.94 8.90 -5.09
N VAL A 228 -5.54 8.78 -3.92
CA VAL A 228 -5.89 7.49 -3.32
C VAL A 228 -7.28 7.10 -3.77
N HIS A 229 -7.45 5.83 -4.11
CA HIS A 229 -8.69 5.26 -4.64
C HIS A 229 -9.16 4.11 -3.77
N TRP A 230 -10.45 4.06 -3.47
CA TRP A 230 -11.10 2.96 -2.76
C TRP A 230 -12.38 2.54 -3.47
N ILE A 231 -12.76 1.27 -3.34
CA ILE A 231 -14.11 0.85 -3.71
C ILE A 231 -15.07 1.27 -2.59
N GLY A 232 -15.99 2.16 -2.92
CA GLY A 232 -17.09 2.56 -2.05
C GLY A 232 -18.43 2.06 -2.57
N TYR A 233 -19.44 2.10 -1.72
CA TYR A 233 -20.82 1.85 -2.12
C TYR A 233 -21.80 2.77 -1.40
N LYS A 234 -22.95 3.01 -2.04
CA LYS A 234 -24.07 3.76 -1.49
C LYS A 234 -25.37 2.98 -1.57
N SER A 235 -26.24 3.18 -0.58
CA SER A 235 -27.61 2.66 -0.61
C SER A 235 -28.41 3.41 -1.66
N LEU A 236 -29.31 2.71 -2.33
CA LEU A 236 -30.38 3.27 -3.13
C LEU A 236 -31.71 3.00 -2.41
N ASP A 237 -32.75 3.77 -2.75
CA ASP A 237 -34.09 3.70 -2.13
C ASP A 237 -34.75 2.31 -2.21
N ASN A 238 -34.25 1.41 -3.07
CA ASN A 238 -34.78 0.06 -3.31
C ASN A 238 -33.95 -1.07 -2.66
N GLU A 239 -33.21 -0.81 -1.57
CA GLU A 239 -32.26 -1.76 -0.95
C GLU A 239 -31.14 -2.28 -1.88
N MET A 240 -30.98 -1.63 -3.04
CA MET A 240 -29.88 -1.89 -3.97
C MET A 240 -28.65 -1.08 -3.57
N PHE A 241 -27.46 -1.64 -3.76
CA PHE A 241 -26.21 -0.90 -3.59
C PHE A 241 -25.65 -0.46 -4.93
N LYS A 242 -25.17 0.78 -5.00
CA LYS A 242 -24.38 1.26 -6.14
C LYS A 242 -22.92 1.35 -5.74
N CYS A 243 -22.05 0.60 -6.42
CA CYS A 243 -20.61 0.66 -6.22
C CYS A 243 -19.98 1.74 -7.11
N SER A 244 -19.01 2.46 -6.57
CA SER A 244 -18.19 3.42 -7.31
C SER A 244 -16.80 3.53 -6.68
N ILE A 245 -15.91 4.28 -7.31
CA ILE A 245 -14.56 4.53 -6.79
C ILE A 245 -14.57 5.87 -6.06
N ALA A 246 -14.33 5.83 -4.75
CA ALA A 246 -14.00 7.02 -3.96
C ALA A 246 -12.58 7.46 -4.31
N VAL A 247 -12.40 8.74 -4.64
CA VAL A 247 -11.10 9.31 -5.01
C VAL A 247 -10.76 10.42 -4.04
N PHE A 248 -9.54 10.42 -3.51
CA PHE A 248 -9.02 11.51 -2.69
C PHE A 248 -7.69 12.01 -3.26
N THR A 249 -7.70 13.22 -3.81
CA THR A 249 -6.54 13.86 -4.41
C THR A 249 -5.64 14.46 -3.33
N LEU A 250 -4.34 14.12 -3.31
CA LEU A 250 -3.42 14.52 -2.23
C LEU A 250 -2.82 15.92 -2.38
N ASP A 251 -2.99 16.56 -3.53
CA ASP A 251 -2.51 17.90 -3.86
C ASP A 251 -3.43 19.00 -3.31
N ASN A 252 -4.72 18.94 -3.65
CA ASN A 252 -5.75 19.90 -3.21
C ASN A 252 -6.66 19.33 -2.11
N GLU A 253 -6.51 18.05 -1.75
CA GLU A 253 -7.17 17.41 -0.61
C GLU A 253 -8.70 17.38 -0.75
N VAL A 254 -9.16 17.01 -1.94
CA VAL A 254 -10.58 16.99 -2.33
C VAL A 254 -11.03 15.56 -2.58
N PHE A 255 -12.25 15.26 -2.16
CA PHE A 255 -12.93 14.02 -2.52
C PHE A 255 -13.69 14.17 -3.84
N SER A 256 -13.64 13.12 -4.64
CA SER A 256 -14.47 12.96 -5.84
C SER A 256 -14.88 11.50 -6.00
N GLU A 257 -15.75 11.24 -6.98
CA GLU A 257 -16.30 9.92 -7.27
C GLU A 257 -16.06 9.61 -8.76
N ILE A 258 -15.54 8.41 -9.04
CA ILE A 258 -15.50 7.87 -10.40
C ILE A 258 -16.48 6.71 -10.49
N MET A 259 -17.39 6.76 -11.45
CA MET A 259 -18.37 5.70 -11.65
C MET A 259 -17.72 4.46 -12.29
N LEU A 260 -18.18 3.29 -11.87
CA LEU A 260 -17.94 2.05 -12.61
C LEU A 260 -18.89 1.99 -13.80
N SER A 261 -18.52 1.23 -14.84
CA SER A 261 -19.47 0.90 -15.91
C SER A 261 -20.63 0.06 -15.35
N ASP A 262 -21.81 0.14 -16.00
CA ASP A 262 -23.00 -0.60 -15.55
C ASP A 262 -22.75 -2.12 -15.51
N GLU A 263 -22.02 -2.65 -16.49
CA GLU A 263 -21.63 -4.06 -16.54
C GLU A 263 -20.76 -4.46 -15.33
N LEU A 264 -19.75 -3.65 -14.99
CA LEU A 264 -18.88 -3.87 -13.84
C LEU A 264 -19.68 -3.76 -12.52
N ALA A 265 -20.56 -2.78 -12.40
CA ALA A 265 -21.37 -2.54 -11.21
C ALA A 265 -22.53 -3.55 -11.03
N SER A 266 -22.96 -4.24 -12.09
CA SER A 266 -24.11 -5.14 -12.06
C SER A 266 -23.93 -6.38 -11.17
N GLY A 267 -24.93 -6.72 -10.36
CA GLY A 267 -24.94 -7.94 -9.54
C GLY A 267 -23.86 -7.99 -8.45
N VAL A 268 -23.27 -6.84 -8.09
CA VAL A 268 -22.14 -6.74 -7.16
C VAL A 268 -22.62 -6.49 -5.74
N VAL A 269 -22.23 -7.36 -4.81
CA VAL A 269 -22.08 -6.98 -3.39
C VAL A 269 -20.72 -6.30 -3.26
N GLY A 270 -20.62 -5.13 -2.64
CA GLY A 270 -19.38 -4.33 -2.62
C GLY A 270 -18.13 -5.05 -2.07
N SER A 271 -18.27 -6.18 -1.38
CA SER A 271 -17.18 -7.06 -0.95
C SER A 271 -16.55 -7.92 -2.06
N SER A 272 -17.14 -7.95 -3.25
CA SER A 272 -16.66 -8.74 -4.40
C SER A 272 -15.74 -7.97 -5.35
N LEU A 273 -15.39 -6.73 -5.04
CA LEU A 273 -14.49 -5.90 -5.84
C LEU A 273 -13.14 -5.70 -5.15
N ASN A 274 -12.06 -5.70 -5.93
CA ASN A 274 -10.73 -5.37 -5.46
C ASN A 274 -10.08 -4.36 -6.41
N ILE A 275 -9.61 -3.24 -5.87
CA ILE A 275 -8.91 -2.20 -6.65
C ILE A 275 -7.40 -2.30 -6.49
N MET A 276 -6.69 -2.10 -7.60
CA MET A 276 -5.22 -2.19 -7.69
C MET A 276 -4.71 -1.39 -8.88
N THR A 277 -3.39 -1.33 -9.05
CA THR A 277 -2.73 -0.71 -10.20
C THR A 277 -1.97 -1.73 -11.02
N PHE A 278 -2.01 -1.58 -12.34
CA PHE A 278 -1.13 -2.29 -13.27
C PHE A 278 -0.50 -1.26 -14.20
N GLY A 279 0.82 -1.10 -14.12
CA GLY A 279 1.50 0.07 -14.69
C GLY A 279 0.98 1.36 -14.05
N GLU A 280 0.52 2.30 -14.87
CA GLU A 280 -0.12 3.54 -14.41
C GLU A 280 -1.65 3.44 -14.37
N SER A 281 -2.24 2.36 -14.89
CA SER A 281 -3.69 2.21 -15.00
C SER A 281 -4.32 1.63 -13.73
N ILE A 282 -5.56 2.06 -13.45
CA ILE A 282 -6.38 1.47 -12.40
C ILE A 282 -7.04 0.19 -12.93
N VAL A 283 -6.96 -0.87 -12.13
CA VAL A 283 -7.57 -2.16 -12.40
C VAL A 283 -8.53 -2.52 -11.27
N VAL A 284 -9.71 -3.01 -11.63
CA VAL A 284 -10.70 -3.58 -10.70
C VAL A 284 -10.89 -5.05 -11.04
N ALA A 285 -10.69 -5.91 -10.03
CA ALA A 285 -11.03 -7.32 -10.09
C ALA A 285 -12.42 -7.53 -9.50
N LYS A 286 -13.35 -8.07 -10.28
CA LYS A 286 -14.69 -8.46 -9.86
C LYS A 286 -14.74 -9.97 -9.67
N TYR A 287 -15.05 -10.43 -8.46
CA TYR A 287 -15.14 -11.84 -8.11
C TYR A 287 -16.60 -12.31 -8.19
N GLY A 288 -16.81 -13.52 -8.70
CA GLY A 288 -18.14 -14.12 -8.79
C GLY A 288 -18.10 -15.63 -8.66
N GLU A 289 -19.27 -16.22 -8.51
CA GLU A 289 -19.48 -17.67 -8.50
C GLU A 289 -20.27 -18.09 -9.74
N ALA A 290 -19.89 -19.23 -10.31
CA ALA A 290 -20.53 -19.87 -11.44
C ALA A 290 -20.79 -21.35 -11.13
N ILE A 291 -21.60 -22.01 -11.97
CA ILE A 291 -21.97 -23.44 -11.82
C ILE A 291 -20.73 -24.34 -11.70
N HIS A 292 -19.63 -23.97 -12.35
CA HIS A 292 -18.40 -24.77 -12.41
C HIS A 292 -17.26 -24.25 -11.52
N GLY A 293 -17.51 -23.26 -10.65
CA GLY A 293 -16.50 -22.72 -9.73
C GLY A 293 -16.54 -21.21 -9.57
N ALA A 294 -15.58 -20.67 -8.83
CA ALA A 294 -15.40 -19.23 -8.69
C ALA A 294 -14.59 -18.68 -9.86
N TYR A 295 -14.81 -17.41 -10.21
CA TYR A 295 -14.07 -16.71 -11.24
C TYR A 295 -13.72 -15.28 -10.79
N CYS A 296 -12.79 -14.65 -11.50
CA CYS A 296 -12.62 -13.21 -11.45
C CYS A 296 -12.59 -12.58 -12.84
N GLU A 297 -13.17 -11.40 -12.97
CA GLU A 297 -13.08 -10.56 -14.17
C GLU A 297 -12.17 -9.36 -13.88
N LEU A 298 -11.22 -9.13 -14.77
CA LEU A 298 -10.32 -7.99 -14.70
C LEU A 298 -10.81 -6.87 -15.61
N TRP A 299 -11.00 -5.70 -15.01
CA TRP A 299 -11.44 -4.49 -15.68
C TRP A 299 -10.37 -3.42 -15.54
N MET A 300 -10.01 -2.76 -16.63
CA MET A 300 -9.01 -1.71 -16.65
C MET A 300 -9.62 -0.40 -17.15
N MET A 301 -9.33 0.67 -16.45
CA MET A 301 -9.63 2.03 -16.90
C MET A 301 -8.57 2.46 -17.90
N LYS A 302 -8.94 2.58 -19.18
CA LYS A 302 -8.00 2.95 -20.25
C LYS A 302 -7.64 4.43 -20.20
N GLU A 303 -8.60 5.27 -19.88
CA GLU A 303 -8.41 6.71 -19.72
C GLU A 303 -8.85 7.12 -18.31
N TYR A 304 -7.93 7.74 -17.57
CA TYR A 304 -8.17 8.06 -16.16
C TYR A 304 -9.40 8.97 -15.98
N GLY A 305 -10.34 8.53 -15.15
CA GLY A 305 -11.57 9.27 -14.84
C GLY A 305 -12.68 9.18 -15.88
N VAL A 306 -12.47 8.51 -17.01
CA VAL A 306 -13.47 8.38 -18.09
C VAL A 306 -14.21 7.05 -17.95
N VAL A 307 -15.52 7.10 -17.68
CA VAL A 307 -16.36 5.91 -17.39
C VAL A 307 -16.47 5.01 -18.62
N GLU A 308 -16.59 5.59 -19.80
CA GLU A 308 -16.68 4.88 -21.08
C GLU A 308 -15.38 4.16 -21.46
N SER A 309 -14.28 4.49 -20.79
CA SER A 309 -12.96 3.87 -21.04
C SER A 309 -12.75 2.55 -20.29
N TRP A 310 -13.69 2.14 -19.42
CA TRP A 310 -13.62 0.86 -18.75
C TRP A 310 -13.67 -0.28 -19.76
N CYS A 311 -12.63 -1.12 -19.74
CA CYS A 311 -12.48 -2.24 -20.65
C CYS A 311 -12.31 -3.53 -19.84
N ARG A 312 -13.18 -4.52 -20.08
CA ARG A 312 -12.97 -5.88 -19.55
C ARG A 312 -11.79 -6.51 -20.29
N LEU A 313 -10.71 -6.75 -19.56
CA LEU A 313 -9.50 -7.37 -20.11
C LEU A 313 -9.69 -8.87 -20.30
N ARG A 314 -10.12 -9.56 -19.24
CA ARG A 314 -10.23 -11.03 -19.24
C ARG A 314 -11.11 -11.52 -18.10
N ARG A 315 -11.71 -12.69 -18.30
CA ARG A 315 -12.29 -13.52 -17.23
C ARG A 315 -11.36 -14.70 -16.96
N ILE A 316 -11.04 -14.93 -15.69
CA ILE A 316 -10.13 -15.96 -15.22
C ILE A 316 -10.92 -16.89 -14.31
N GLU A 317 -10.96 -18.18 -14.64
CA GLU A 317 -11.52 -19.20 -13.76
C GLU A 317 -10.53 -19.48 -12.63
N LEU A 318 -11.03 -19.45 -11.38
CA LEU A 318 -10.20 -19.63 -10.19
C LEU A 318 -9.99 -21.12 -9.91
N VAL A 319 -9.16 -21.75 -10.75
CA VAL A 319 -8.77 -23.16 -10.65
C VAL A 319 -7.68 -23.38 -9.60
N GLU A 320 -7.40 -24.63 -9.25
CA GLU A 320 -6.32 -25.03 -8.32
C GLU A 320 -6.31 -24.27 -6.98
N GLY A 321 -7.51 -23.90 -6.49
CA GLY A 321 -7.67 -23.20 -5.24
C GLY A 321 -7.22 -21.73 -5.25
N MET A 322 -6.98 -21.13 -6.43
CA MET A 322 -6.78 -19.69 -6.55
C MET A 322 -7.92 -18.92 -5.89
N ARG A 323 -7.59 -17.81 -5.22
CA ARG A 323 -8.57 -17.07 -4.40
C ARG A 323 -8.58 -15.58 -4.67
N ARG A 324 -7.44 -14.93 -4.54
CA ARG A 324 -7.34 -13.47 -4.58
C ARG A 324 -6.08 -13.04 -5.29
N ILE A 325 -6.21 -12.03 -6.13
CA ILE A 325 -5.08 -11.31 -6.73
C ILE A 325 -4.40 -10.48 -5.64
N VAL A 326 -3.10 -10.69 -5.48
CA VAL A 326 -2.26 -10.00 -4.48
C VAL A 326 -1.25 -9.05 -5.12
N GLY A 327 -1.07 -9.08 -6.43
CA GLY A 327 -0.19 -8.19 -7.18
C GLY A 327 -0.03 -8.59 -8.64
N PHE A 328 0.83 -7.85 -9.35
CA PHE A 328 1.22 -8.14 -10.73
C PHE A 328 2.73 -8.11 -10.85
N ARG A 329 3.23 -8.89 -11.81
CA ARG A 329 4.63 -8.93 -12.21
C ARG A 329 4.90 -8.05 -13.42
N GLU A 330 6.16 -7.72 -13.66
CA GLU A 330 6.53 -6.93 -14.86
C GLU A 330 6.26 -7.65 -16.18
N ASN A 331 6.28 -8.99 -16.19
CA ASN A 331 5.91 -9.80 -17.37
C ASN A 331 4.39 -9.88 -17.62
N SER A 332 3.58 -9.12 -16.87
CA SER A 332 2.11 -9.15 -16.90
C SER A 332 1.47 -10.40 -16.28
N ASP A 333 2.26 -11.30 -15.69
CA ASP A 333 1.69 -12.38 -14.88
C ASP A 333 0.96 -11.80 -13.65
N ILE A 334 -0.07 -12.53 -13.23
CA ILE A 334 -0.94 -12.16 -12.13
C ILE A 334 -0.57 -13.02 -10.93
N LEU A 335 -0.30 -12.38 -9.79
CA LEU A 335 0.01 -13.10 -8.56
C LEU A 335 -1.27 -13.39 -7.79
N PHE A 336 -1.52 -14.66 -7.50
CA PHE A 336 -2.66 -15.13 -6.72
C PHE A 336 -2.22 -15.74 -5.39
N SER A 337 -2.99 -15.48 -4.34
CA SER A 337 -3.01 -16.34 -3.15
C SER A 337 -3.95 -17.52 -3.36
N THR A 338 -3.57 -18.71 -2.90
CA THR A 338 -4.41 -19.91 -2.92
C THR A 338 -5.09 -20.19 -1.58
N ASN A 339 -6.04 -21.13 -1.56
CA ASN A 339 -6.68 -21.63 -0.34
C ASN A 339 -5.71 -22.35 0.62
N GLU A 340 -4.57 -22.81 0.11
CA GLU A 340 -3.49 -23.39 0.93
C GLU A 340 -2.52 -22.31 1.45
N GLY A 341 -2.75 -21.04 1.08
CA GLY A 341 -1.89 -19.92 1.46
C GLY A 341 -0.60 -19.83 0.66
N GLU A 342 -0.51 -20.54 -0.47
CA GLU A 342 0.59 -20.45 -1.43
C GLU A 342 0.44 -19.20 -2.31
N LEU A 343 1.57 -18.60 -2.68
CA LEU A 343 1.66 -17.59 -3.72
C LEU A 343 1.97 -18.25 -5.06
N VAL A 344 1.14 -18.01 -6.07
CA VAL A 344 1.31 -18.54 -7.43
C VAL A 344 1.33 -17.42 -8.47
N SER A 345 2.07 -17.63 -9.55
CA SER A 345 2.12 -16.74 -10.72
C SER A 345 1.29 -17.34 -11.85
N TYR A 346 0.26 -16.64 -12.30
CA TYR A 346 -0.61 -17.06 -13.40
C TYR A 346 -0.29 -16.25 -14.66
N CYS A 347 0.07 -16.94 -15.73
CA CYS A 347 0.29 -16.33 -17.03
C CYS A 347 -1.05 -16.25 -17.78
N PRO A 348 -1.62 -15.05 -18.02
CA PRO A 348 -2.92 -14.94 -18.67
C PRO A 348 -2.91 -15.48 -20.09
N ASP A 349 -1.80 -15.40 -20.83
CA ASP A 349 -1.77 -15.79 -22.26
C ASP A 349 -1.67 -17.29 -22.49
N THR A 350 -1.03 -18.01 -21.57
CA THR A 350 -0.85 -19.47 -21.67
C THR A 350 -1.73 -20.24 -20.68
N GLU A 351 -2.36 -19.53 -19.75
CA GLU A 351 -3.14 -20.07 -18.63
C GLU A 351 -2.33 -20.99 -17.68
N VAL A 352 -1.00 -20.93 -17.77
CA VAL A 352 -0.09 -21.70 -16.91
C VAL A 352 -0.02 -21.09 -15.52
N ILE A 353 -0.11 -21.96 -14.50
CA ILE A 353 0.09 -21.61 -13.09
C ILE A 353 1.46 -22.11 -12.64
N ASN A 354 2.30 -21.17 -12.21
CA ASN A 354 3.62 -21.45 -11.65
C ASN A 354 3.59 -21.30 -10.13
N LYS A 355 3.90 -22.38 -9.42
CA LYS A 355 4.03 -22.39 -7.96
C LYS A 355 5.35 -21.76 -7.54
N LEU A 356 5.30 -20.75 -6.67
CA LEU A 356 6.49 -20.00 -6.27
C LEU A 356 7.12 -20.52 -4.97
N GLY A 357 6.51 -21.53 -4.32
CA GLY A 357 7.02 -22.11 -3.07
C GLY A 357 7.00 -21.15 -1.87
N ILE A 358 6.23 -20.07 -1.97
CA ILE A 358 6.07 -19.06 -0.92
C ILE A 358 4.72 -19.31 -0.23
N TYR A 359 4.76 -19.58 1.08
CA TYR A 359 3.57 -19.94 1.86
C TYR A 359 3.35 -19.00 3.05
N GLY A 360 2.11 -18.53 3.20
CA GLY A 360 1.65 -17.76 4.34
C GLY A 360 0.22 -18.11 4.74
N SER A 361 -0.35 -17.37 5.70
CA SER A 361 -1.78 -17.45 5.98
C SER A 361 -2.60 -16.87 4.81
N ILE A 362 -3.76 -17.47 4.53
CA ILE A 362 -4.66 -17.21 3.37
C ILE A 362 -4.95 -15.73 3.12
N ARG A 363 -4.98 -14.88 4.16
CA ARG A 363 -5.28 -13.44 4.06
C ARG A 363 -4.08 -12.52 4.33
N SER A 364 -2.91 -13.10 4.59
CA SER A 364 -1.71 -12.37 5.00
C SER A 364 -0.80 -11.96 3.85
N LEU A 365 -0.95 -12.58 2.67
CA LEU A 365 -0.09 -12.30 1.52
C LEU A 365 -0.35 -10.88 0.98
N TYR A 366 0.73 -10.12 0.83
CA TYR A 366 0.75 -8.84 0.14
C TYR A 366 1.97 -8.80 -0.78
N VAL A 367 1.76 -8.37 -2.02
CA VAL A 367 2.82 -8.08 -2.97
C VAL A 367 2.58 -6.69 -3.57
N GLY A 368 3.58 -5.82 -3.55
CA GLY A 368 3.48 -4.50 -4.15
C GLY A 368 4.79 -4.11 -4.83
N LYS A 369 4.70 -3.30 -5.88
CA LYS A 369 5.90 -2.75 -6.54
C LYS A 369 6.72 -1.97 -5.52
N TYR A 370 8.02 -2.23 -5.48
CA TYR A 370 8.96 -1.58 -4.58
C TYR A 370 9.96 -0.75 -5.37
N LEU A 371 10.42 0.34 -4.76
CA LEU A 371 11.44 1.21 -5.31
C LEU A 371 12.42 1.51 -4.19
N GLU A 372 13.71 1.33 -4.41
CA GLU A 372 14.70 1.78 -3.43
C GLU A 372 14.62 3.30 -3.24
N SER A 373 14.64 3.76 -1.99
CA SER A 373 14.67 5.20 -1.72
C SER A 373 15.42 5.54 -0.43
N LEU A 374 15.83 6.81 -0.33
CA LEU A 374 16.41 7.40 0.88
C LEU A 374 15.35 8.03 1.80
N VAL A 375 14.06 7.81 1.55
CA VAL A 375 12.99 8.39 2.37
C VAL A 375 13.07 7.82 3.79
N LEU A 376 12.87 8.67 4.80
CA LEU A 376 13.07 8.39 6.24
C LEU A 376 14.54 8.27 6.71
N LEU A 377 15.54 8.56 5.88
CA LEU A 377 16.94 8.41 6.28
C LEU A 377 17.33 9.25 7.52
N GLN A 378 16.71 10.43 7.69
CA GLN A 378 16.91 11.30 8.85
C GLN A 378 16.17 10.85 10.11
N GLU A 379 15.19 9.95 9.99
CA GLU A 379 14.43 9.50 11.14
C GLU A 379 15.32 8.64 12.05
N GLN A 380 15.30 8.97 13.34
CA GLN A 380 15.82 8.07 14.36
C GLN A 380 14.82 6.93 14.52
N SER A 381 15.30 5.70 14.61
CA SER A 381 14.43 4.55 14.90
C SER A 381 13.94 4.70 16.34
N CYS A 382 12.85 5.44 16.55
CA CYS A 382 12.23 5.59 17.85
C CYS A 382 11.34 4.38 18.11
N VAL A 383 11.88 3.37 18.81
CA VAL A 383 11.04 2.39 19.51
C VAL A 383 10.57 3.09 20.79
N ILE A 384 9.27 3.32 20.91
CA ILE A 384 8.71 3.75 22.20
C ILE A 384 8.57 2.47 23.02
N ASP A 385 9.56 2.18 23.87
CA ASP A 385 9.42 1.18 24.92
C ASP A 385 8.37 1.69 25.90
N GLY A 386 7.22 1.03 25.97
CA GLY A 386 6.09 1.54 26.73
C GLY A 386 4.93 0.57 26.87
N LEU A 387 5.19 -0.68 27.25
CA LEU A 387 4.25 -1.51 28.01
C LEU A 387 5.07 -2.32 29.02
N SER A 388 5.40 -1.69 30.15
CA SER A 388 5.89 -2.39 31.33
C SER A 388 4.74 -3.21 31.94
N GLU A 389 5.10 -4.42 32.33
CA GLU A 389 4.35 -5.39 33.12
C GLU A 389 3.53 -4.74 34.25
N GLU A 390 2.20 -4.80 34.16
CA GLU A 390 1.32 -4.68 35.33
C GLU A 390 -0.10 -5.15 34.94
N MET A 391 -0.30 -6.46 34.74
CA MET A 391 -1.66 -7.05 34.74
C MET A 391 -1.65 -8.56 35.12
N THR A 392 -0.71 -8.96 35.97
CA THR A 392 -0.74 -10.26 36.65
C THR A 392 -0.91 -10.05 38.16
N SER A 393 -2.06 -9.52 38.57
CA SER A 393 -2.71 -9.89 39.83
C SER A 393 -4.13 -9.32 39.85
N MET A 394 -5.03 -10.04 40.53
CA MET A 394 -6.50 -9.86 40.63
C MET A 394 -7.27 -10.60 39.52
N SER A 395 -7.99 -11.69 39.75
CA SER A 395 -8.44 -12.28 41.02
C SER A 395 -8.85 -13.73 40.79
N ILE A 396 -8.82 -14.48 41.89
CA ILE A 396 -9.30 -15.85 42.15
C ILE A 396 -10.65 -16.15 41.50
#